data_AF-A0A0D5ZGD8-F1
#
_entry.id   AF-A0A0D5ZGD8-F1
#
_cell.length_a   1.000
_cell.length_b   1.000
_cell.length_c   1.000
_cell.angle_alpha   90.00
_cell.angle_beta   90.00
_cell.angle_gamma   90.00
#
_symmetry.space_group_name_H-M   'P 1'
#
loop_
_entity.id
_entity.type
_entity.pdbx_description
1 polymer ?
#
loop_
_entity_poly.entity_id
_entity_poly.type
_entity_poly.pdbx_seq_one_letter_code
_entity_poly.pdbx_strand_id
1 'polypeptide(L)'
;MPVSVLILIALDLVLAGLALFGGVNLMMDPTGVTMQIDPTIGYIPFVSNFMPFAIWLVVAFAALPVILAFGLYYDKKWALYGSLGLAGLEIVWIATQAVLLYPLGIAGWWPVIISYAIVVAGIAAASVYLMLRSSVRTYFHWGMPRIKEPGS
;
A
#
# COMPACT_ATOMS: atom_id res chain seq x y z
N MET A 1 6.60 4.55 21.58
CA MET A 1 5.63 4.31 20.50
C MET A 1 4.60 3.25 20.92
N PRO A 2 3.29 3.46 20.70
CA PRO A 2 2.25 2.47 20.96
C PRO A 2 2.40 1.24 20.05
N VAL A 3 2.11 0.03 20.55
CA VAL A 3 2.16 -1.23 19.78
C VAL A 3 1.31 -1.16 18.51
N SER A 4 0.15 -0.50 18.57
CA SER A 4 -0.73 -0.32 17.41
C SER A 4 -0.10 0.52 16.28
N VAL A 5 0.81 1.46 16.60
CA VAL A 5 1.55 2.22 15.58
C VAL A 5 2.66 1.36 14.97
N LEU A 6 3.32 0.53 15.78
CA LEU A 6 4.30 -0.46 15.29
C LEU A 6 3.67 -1.47 14.33
N ILE A 7 2.45 -1.93 14.63
CA ILE A 7 1.69 -2.82 13.74
C ILE A 7 1.39 -2.14 12.41
N LEU A 8 0.96 -0.87 12.42
CA LEU A 8 0.70 -0.12 11.18
C LEU A 8 1.99 0.01 10.35
N ILE A 9 3.11 0.38 10.97
CA ILE A 9 4.41 0.44 10.31
C ILE A 9 4.80 -0.92 9.70
N ALA A 10 4.63 -2.01 10.44
CA ALA A 10 4.94 -3.34 9.94
C ALA A 10 4.08 -3.71 8.72
N LEU A 11 2.78 -3.37 8.75
CA LEU A 11 1.88 -3.60 7.62
C LEU A 11 2.27 -2.77 6.40
N ASP A 12 2.63 -1.49 6.57
CA ASP A 12 3.12 -0.63 5.48
C ASP A 12 4.41 -1.18 4.87
N LEU A 13 5.35 -1.69 5.70
CA LEU A 13 6.59 -2.29 5.20
C LEU A 13 6.35 -3.62 4.48
N VAL A 14 5.41 -4.44 4.95
CA VAL A 14 4.99 -5.66 4.24
C VAL A 14 4.38 -5.29 2.89
N LEU A 15 3.49 -4.31 2.85
CA LEU A 15 2.90 -3.79 1.60
C LEU A 15 3.98 -3.32 0.63
N ALA A 16 4.94 -2.52 1.12
CA ALA A 16 6.06 -2.04 0.32
C ALA A 16 6.91 -3.17 -0.25
N GLY A 17 7.20 -4.20 0.56
CA GLY A 17 7.96 -5.37 0.12
C GLY A 17 7.24 -6.16 -0.98
N LEU A 18 5.93 -6.36 -0.83
CA LEU A 18 5.10 -7.04 -1.83
C LEU A 18 5.02 -6.24 -3.15
N ALA A 19 4.82 -4.92 -3.06
CA ALA A 19 4.78 -4.04 -4.21
C ALA A 19 6.15 -3.97 -4.93
N LEU A 20 7.25 -3.95 -4.18
CA LEU A 20 8.60 -3.95 -4.74
C LEU A 20 8.91 -5.27 -5.43
N PHE A 21 8.59 -6.41 -4.81
CA PHE A 21 8.73 -7.71 -5.43
C PHE A 21 7.88 -7.80 -6.72
N GLY A 22 6.62 -7.37 -6.65
CA GLY A 22 5.71 -7.33 -7.80
C GLY A 22 6.25 -6.49 -8.95
N GLY A 23 6.61 -5.23 -8.64
CA GLY A 23 7.09 -4.27 -9.62
C GLY A 23 8.43 -4.63 -10.24
N VAL A 24 9.40 -5.14 -9.46
CA VAL A 24 10.71 -5.54 -9.99
C VAL A 24 10.59 -6.73 -10.96
N ASN A 25 9.78 -7.74 -10.62
CA ASN A 25 9.55 -8.87 -11.52
C ASN A 25 8.88 -8.44 -12.83
N LEU A 26 7.88 -7.53 -12.78
CA LEU A 26 7.28 -6.97 -13.98
C LEU A 26 8.22 -6.06 -14.78
N MET A 27 9.21 -5.42 -14.16
CA MET A 27 10.23 -4.67 -14.92
C MET A 27 11.23 -5.60 -15.61
N MET A 28 11.56 -6.74 -15.00
CA MET A 28 12.44 -7.77 -15.58
C MET A 28 11.74 -8.54 -16.70
N ASP A 29 10.44 -8.77 -16.58
CA ASP A 29 9.59 -9.36 -17.61
C ASP A 29 8.28 -8.57 -17.76
N PRO A 30 8.30 -7.49 -18.59
CA PRO A 30 7.13 -6.66 -18.83
C PRO A 30 5.98 -7.35 -19.56
N THR A 31 6.17 -8.59 -20.02
CA THR A 31 5.10 -9.40 -20.60
C THR A 31 4.25 -10.10 -19.54
N GLY A 32 4.76 -10.22 -18.30
CA GLY A 32 4.07 -10.86 -17.18
C GLY A 32 4.06 -12.39 -17.21
N VAL A 33 4.70 -13.01 -18.21
CA VAL A 33 4.70 -14.47 -18.42
C VAL A 33 5.32 -15.21 -17.24
N THR A 34 6.44 -14.71 -16.72
CA THR A 34 7.14 -15.27 -15.55
C THR A 34 6.31 -15.21 -14.27
N MET A 35 5.36 -14.26 -14.19
CA MET A 35 4.44 -14.14 -13.06
C MET A 35 3.17 -14.97 -13.26
N GLN A 36 3.08 -15.77 -14.34
CA GLN A 36 1.88 -16.50 -14.73
C GLN A 36 0.68 -15.59 -15.04
N ILE A 37 0.95 -14.36 -15.49
CA ILE A 37 -0.07 -13.55 -16.15
C ILE A 37 -0.36 -14.23 -17.49
N ASP A 38 -1.63 -14.54 -17.74
CA ASP A 38 -2.03 -15.32 -18.93
C ASP A 38 -1.54 -14.64 -20.22
N PRO A 39 -0.75 -15.33 -21.07
CA PRO A 39 -0.24 -14.76 -22.33
C PRO A 39 -1.35 -14.35 -23.31
N THR A 40 -2.58 -14.83 -23.14
CA THR A 40 -3.75 -14.40 -23.94
C THR A 40 -4.19 -12.97 -23.64
N ILE A 41 -3.71 -12.34 -22.56
CA ILE A 41 -3.89 -10.89 -22.31
C ILE A 41 -3.25 -10.03 -23.41
N GLY A 42 -2.25 -10.55 -24.12
CA GLY A 42 -1.65 -9.88 -25.28
C GLY A 42 -2.62 -9.58 -26.42
N TYR A 43 -3.83 -10.17 -26.43
CA TYR A 43 -4.90 -9.86 -27.39
C TYR A 43 -5.82 -8.72 -26.95
N ILE A 44 -5.71 -8.22 -25.72
CA ILE A 44 -6.44 -7.04 -25.26
C ILE A 44 -5.68 -5.80 -25.75
N PRO A 45 -6.27 -4.95 -26.63
CA PRO A 45 -5.64 -3.69 -26.99
C PRO A 45 -5.37 -2.89 -25.71
N PHE A 46 -4.19 -2.28 -25.60
CA PHE A 46 -3.67 -1.51 -24.44
C PHE A 46 -3.00 -2.28 -23.29
N VAL A 47 -2.96 -3.63 -23.27
CA VAL A 47 -2.38 -4.43 -22.15
C VAL A 47 -1.24 -5.36 -22.63
N SER A 48 -0.45 -4.92 -23.61
CA SER A 48 0.68 -5.72 -24.14
C SER A 48 2.00 -5.46 -23.42
N ASN A 49 2.06 -4.44 -22.55
CA ASN A 49 3.26 -4.05 -21.83
C ASN A 49 2.90 -3.59 -20.41
N PHE A 50 3.34 -4.37 -19.42
CA PHE A 50 3.11 -4.08 -18.00
C PHE A 50 4.15 -3.14 -17.39
N MET A 51 5.14 -2.67 -18.15
CA MET A 51 6.18 -1.75 -17.65
C MET A 51 5.61 -0.51 -16.93
N PRO A 52 4.55 0.18 -17.42
CA PRO A 52 3.98 1.31 -16.70
C PRO A 52 3.40 0.91 -15.33
N PHE A 53 2.76 -0.26 -15.24
CA PHE A 53 2.26 -0.81 -13.99
C PHE A 53 3.38 -1.23 -13.05
N ALA A 54 4.48 -1.74 -13.59
CA ALA A 54 5.68 -2.10 -12.85
C ALA A 54 6.31 -0.87 -12.16
N ILE A 55 6.47 0.22 -12.90
CA ILE A 55 6.95 1.51 -12.38
C ILE A 55 5.98 2.06 -11.33
N TRP A 56 4.68 1.99 -11.61
CA TRP A 56 3.64 2.43 -10.67
C TRP A 56 3.71 1.66 -9.35
N LEU A 57 3.85 0.33 -9.38
CA LEU A 57 3.99 -0.50 -8.17
C LEU A 57 5.22 -0.09 -7.34
N VAL A 58 6.37 0.13 -7.97
CA VAL A 58 7.58 0.53 -7.24
C VAL A 58 7.47 1.96 -6.68
N VAL A 59 7.02 2.91 -7.49
CA VAL A 59 7.02 4.33 -7.10
C VAL A 59 5.87 4.64 -6.15
N ALA A 60 4.64 4.24 -6.50
CA ALA A 60 3.46 4.58 -5.72
C ALA A 60 3.24 3.61 -4.54
N PHE A 61 3.51 2.32 -4.72
CA PHE A 61 3.14 1.30 -3.73
C PHE A 61 4.31 0.67 -2.98
N ALA A 62 5.57 0.91 -3.38
CA ALA A 62 6.73 0.58 -2.56
C ALA A 62 7.32 1.80 -1.85
N ALA A 63 7.61 2.89 -2.58
CA ALA A 63 8.24 4.06 -1.97
C ALA A 63 7.30 4.80 -1.00
N LEU A 64 6.03 4.97 -1.35
CA LEU A 64 5.08 5.72 -0.53
C LEU A 64 4.82 5.06 0.84
N PRO A 65 4.54 3.75 0.96
CA PRO A 65 4.42 3.13 2.29
C PRO A 65 5.71 3.20 3.11
N VAL A 66 6.89 3.14 2.50
CA VAL A 66 8.17 3.36 3.23
C VAL A 66 8.26 4.79 3.79
N ILE A 67 7.87 5.79 2.99
CA ILE A 67 7.82 7.19 3.42
C ILE A 67 6.81 7.38 4.57
N LEU A 68 5.64 6.72 4.49
CA LEU A 68 4.62 6.77 5.53
C LEU A 68 5.08 6.07 6.81
N ALA A 69 5.69 4.89 6.71
CA ALA A 69 6.30 4.18 7.83
C ALA A 69 7.34 5.05 8.55
N PHE A 70 8.20 5.73 7.79
CA PHE A 70 9.15 6.70 8.34
C PHE A 70 8.43 7.87 9.02
N GLY A 71 7.41 8.44 8.38
CA GLY A 71 6.60 9.51 8.97
C GLY A 71 5.90 9.10 10.28
N LEU A 72 5.39 7.87 10.35
CA LEU A 72 4.79 7.28 11.55
C LEU A 72 5.84 7.08 12.66
N TYR A 73 7.06 6.65 12.29
CA TYR A 73 8.19 6.50 13.23
C TYR A 73 8.59 7.82 13.89
N TYR A 74 8.51 8.95 13.18
CA TYR A 74 8.77 10.29 13.70
C TYR A 74 7.52 11.05 14.15
N ASP A 75 6.46 10.32 14.51
CA ASP A 75 5.24 10.83 15.12
C ASP A 75 4.55 11.92 14.28
N LYS A 76 4.62 11.78 12.96
CA LYS A 76 3.99 12.72 12.04
C LYS A 76 2.54 12.32 11.76
N LYS A 77 1.61 13.15 12.24
CA LYS A 77 0.16 12.98 12.00
C LYS A 77 -0.24 12.84 10.52
N TRP A 78 0.49 13.48 9.60
CA TRP A 78 0.19 13.38 8.17
C TRP A 78 0.44 11.97 7.62
N ALA A 79 1.35 11.21 8.23
CA ALA A 79 1.63 9.84 7.82
C ALA A 79 0.48 8.89 8.18
N LEU A 80 -0.24 9.16 9.28
CA LEU A 80 -1.45 8.41 9.65
C LEU A 80 -2.57 8.61 8.62
N TYR A 81 -2.81 9.87 8.22
CA TYR A 81 -3.78 10.18 7.16
C TYR A 81 -3.33 9.62 5.81
N GLY A 82 -2.03 9.70 5.52
CA GLY A 82 -1.45 9.12 4.31
C GLY A 82 -1.60 7.61 4.25
N SER A 83 -1.46 6.89 5.37
CA SER A 83 -1.64 5.43 5.44
C SER A 83 -3.09 5.03 5.16
N LEU A 84 -4.06 5.80 5.69
CA LEU A 84 -5.47 5.61 5.35
C LEU A 84 -5.76 5.91 3.88
N GLY A 85 -5.19 7.00 3.35
CA GLY A 85 -5.34 7.37 1.94
C GLY A 85 -4.73 6.34 0.99
N LEU A 86 -3.54 5.82 1.34
CA LEU A 86 -2.87 4.73 0.64
C LEU A 86 -3.75 3.47 0.65
N ALA A 87 -4.29 3.08 1.80
CA ALA A 87 -5.20 1.93 1.87
C ALA A 87 -6.44 2.12 0.98
N GLY A 88 -7.00 3.34 0.91
CA GLY A 88 -8.09 3.66 -0.02
C GLY A 88 -7.69 3.52 -1.49
N LEU A 89 -6.52 4.03 -1.86
CA LEU A 89 -5.97 3.90 -3.21
C LEU A 89 -5.73 2.43 -3.59
N GLU A 90 -5.22 1.63 -2.64
CA GLU A 90 -4.99 0.20 -2.80
C GLU A 90 -6.28 -0.59 -2.98
N ILE A 91 -7.35 -0.23 -2.26
CA ILE A 91 -8.67 -0.84 -2.47
C ILE A 91 -9.16 -0.61 -3.91
N VAL A 92 -9.02 0.61 -4.42
CA VAL A 92 -9.38 0.94 -5.81
C VAL A 92 -8.50 0.16 -6.79
N TRP A 93 -7.21 0.01 -6.49
CA TRP A 93 -6.28 -0.77 -7.31
C TRP A 93 -6.65 -2.25 -7.34
N ILE A 94 -6.94 -2.86 -6.18
CA ILE A 94 -7.42 -4.25 -6.06
C ILE A 94 -8.72 -4.44 -6.84
N ALA A 95 -9.68 -3.52 -6.70
CA ALA A 95 -10.95 -3.60 -7.44
C ALA A 95 -10.72 -3.52 -8.95
N THR A 96 -9.80 -2.67 -9.40
CA THR A 96 -9.41 -2.55 -10.81
C THR A 96 -8.82 -3.86 -11.33
N GLN A 97 -7.90 -4.47 -10.58
CA GLN A 97 -7.36 -5.78 -10.92
C GLN A 97 -8.44 -6.87 -10.96
N ALA A 98 -9.32 -6.90 -9.96
CA ALA A 98 -10.42 -7.87 -9.91
C ALA A 98 -11.33 -7.73 -11.14
N VAL A 99 -11.71 -6.52 -11.54
CA VAL A 99 -12.57 -6.29 -12.73
C VAL A 99 -11.88 -6.66 -14.02
N LEU A 100 -10.58 -6.35 -14.16
CA LEU A 100 -9.83 -6.65 -15.39
C LEU A 100 -9.45 -8.13 -15.52
N LEU A 101 -9.17 -8.80 -14.39
CA LEU A 101 -8.68 -10.18 -14.38
C LEU A 101 -9.79 -11.22 -14.17
N TYR A 102 -10.95 -10.85 -13.61
CA TYR A 102 -12.08 -11.77 -13.43
C TYR A 102 -12.59 -12.39 -14.75
N PRO A 103 -12.77 -11.63 -15.85
CA PRO A 103 -13.19 -12.18 -17.14
C PRO A 103 -12.19 -13.17 -17.75
N LEU A 104 -10.93 -13.09 -17.33
CA LEU A 104 -9.83 -13.91 -17.85
C LEU A 104 -9.74 -15.28 -17.15
N GLY A 105 -10.60 -15.56 -16.17
CA GLY A 105 -10.72 -16.88 -15.56
C GLY A 105 -9.46 -17.35 -14.83
N ILE A 106 -8.54 -16.44 -14.49
CA ILE A 106 -7.22 -16.77 -13.94
C ILE A 106 -7.38 -17.17 -12.47
N ALA A 107 -7.78 -18.43 -12.25
CA ALA A 107 -8.07 -19.00 -10.93
C ALA A 107 -6.86 -18.94 -9.97
N GLY A 108 -5.63 -18.99 -10.51
CA GLY A 108 -4.38 -19.00 -9.74
C GLY A 108 -4.01 -17.66 -9.08
N TRP A 109 -4.58 -16.54 -9.52
CA TRP A 109 -4.22 -15.21 -9.00
C TRP A 109 -5.11 -14.75 -7.84
N TRP A 110 -6.28 -15.36 -7.64
CA TRP A 110 -7.18 -15.03 -6.54
C TRP A 110 -6.55 -15.14 -5.15
N PRO A 111 -5.77 -16.18 -4.82
CA PRO A 111 -5.09 -16.25 -3.52
C PRO A 111 -4.15 -15.06 -3.28
N VAL A 112 -3.46 -14.58 -4.32
CA VAL A 112 -2.56 -13.42 -4.23
C VAL A 112 -3.36 -12.14 -3.98
N ILE A 113 -4.41 -11.91 -4.77
CA ILE A 113 -5.30 -10.74 -4.63
C ILE A 113 -5.95 -10.72 -3.24
N ILE A 114 -6.42 -11.87 -2.74
CA ILE A 114 -7.04 -11.99 -1.42
C ILE A 114 -6.03 -11.72 -0.31
N SER A 115 -4.82 -12.30 -0.41
CA SER A 115 -3.76 -12.08 0.57
C SER A 115 -3.38 -10.60 0.67
N TYR A 116 -3.28 -9.93 -0.48
CA TYR A 116 -3.03 -8.50 -0.57
C TYR A 116 -4.18 -7.68 0.03
N ALA A 117 -5.43 -8.03 -0.28
CA ALA A 117 -6.61 -7.37 0.28
C ALA A 117 -6.68 -7.47 1.80
N ILE A 118 -6.25 -8.58 2.40
CA ILE A 118 -6.18 -8.74 3.86
C ILE A 118 -5.17 -7.74 4.47
N VAL A 119 -3.99 -7.57 3.88
CA VAL A 119 -2.99 -6.60 4.35
C VAL A 119 -3.55 -5.19 4.29
N VAL A 120 -4.15 -4.81 3.16
CA VAL A 120 -4.75 -3.48 2.96
C VAL A 120 -5.91 -3.22 3.92
N ALA A 121 -6.77 -4.21 4.15
CA ALA A 121 -7.83 -4.13 5.16
C ALA A 121 -7.27 -3.95 6.57
N GLY A 122 -6.16 -4.61 6.89
CA GLY A 122 -5.41 -4.43 8.14
C GLY A 122 -4.89 -3.00 8.31
N ILE A 123 -4.29 -2.42 7.26
CA ILE A 123 -3.80 -1.03 7.26
C ILE A 123 -4.96 -0.06 7.47
N ALA A 124 -6.07 -0.24 6.75
CA ALA A 124 -7.26 0.60 6.89
C ALA A 124 -7.83 0.52 8.32
N ALA A 125 -8.02 -0.70 8.85
CA ALA A 125 -8.55 -0.92 10.19
C ALA A 125 -7.63 -0.35 11.27
N ALA A 126 -6.31 -0.58 11.17
CA ALA A 126 -5.32 -0.03 12.09
C ALA A 126 -5.30 1.50 12.04
N SER A 127 -5.34 2.09 10.85
CA SER A 127 -5.37 3.55 10.67
C SER A 127 -6.63 4.16 11.30
N VAL A 128 -7.81 3.60 11.02
CA VAL A 128 -9.08 4.07 11.60
C VAL A 128 -9.08 3.91 13.13
N TYR A 129 -8.65 2.76 13.63
CA TYR A 129 -8.54 2.51 15.08
C TYR A 129 -7.64 3.54 15.76
N LEU A 130 -6.46 3.82 15.19
CA LEU A 130 -5.52 4.81 15.69
C LEU A 130 -6.10 6.24 15.67
N MET A 131 -6.87 6.59 14.64
CA MET A 131 -7.53 7.91 14.56
C MET A 131 -8.62 8.09 15.63
N LEU A 132 -9.36 7.03 15.94
CA LEU A 132 -10.46 7.06 16.91
C LEU A 132 -9.96 7.00 18.36
N ARG A 133 -8.79 6.42 18.61
CA ARG A 133 -8.30 6.18 19.97
C ARG A 133 -7.64 7.42 20.58
N SER A 134 -8.18 7.89 21.71
CA SER A 134 -7.70 9.08 22.44
C SER A 134 -6.20 9.05 22.78
N SER A 135 -5.67 7.90 23.19
CA SER A 135 -4.25 7.73 23.57
C SER A 135 -3.28 7.99 22.41
N VAL A 136 -3.73 7.77 21.17
CA VAL A 136 -2.93 7.98 19.96
C VAL A 136 -2.97 9.44 19.54
N ARG A 137 -4.08 10.15 19.80
CA ARG A 137 -4.18 11.59 19.61
C ARG A 137 -3.13 12.33 20.45
N THR A 138 -2.90 11.86 21.68
CA THR A 138 -1.84 12.38 22.55
C THR A 138 -0.44 12.09 22.00
N TYR A 139 -0.22 10.89 21.46
CA TYR A 139 1.06 10.47 20.86
C TYR A 139 1.45 11.31 19.64
N PHE A 140 0.51 11.61 18.74
CA PHE A 140 0.76 12.45 17.56
C PHE A 140 0.60 13.97 17.85
N HIS A 141 0.58 14.38 19.12
CA HIS A 141 0.38 15.76 19.57
C HIS A 141 -0.82 16.47 18.92
N TRP A 142 -1.95 15.78 18.74
CA TRP A 142 -3.17 16.42 18.24
C TRP A 142 -3.68 17.44 19.26
N GLY A 143 -3.71 18.70 18.86
CA GLY A 143 -4.30 19.78 19.67
C GLY A 143 -3.37 20.40 20.71
N MET A 144 -2.12 19.95 20.83
CA MET A 144 -1.12 20.70 21.59
C MET A 144 -0.49 21.74 20.66
N PRO A 145 -0.56 23.05 20.97
CA PRO A 145 0.25 24.03 20.26
C PRO A 145 1.71 23.58 20.37
N ARG A 146 2.47 23.66 19.28
CA ARG A 146 3.94 23.58 19.39
C ARG A 146 4.32 24.71 20.32
N ILE A 147 4.63 24.39 21.57
CA ILE A 147 5.28 25.34 22.45
C ILE A 147 6.65 25.50 21.79
N LYS A 148 6.83 26.59 21.03
CA LYS A 148 8.17 27.05 20.69
C LYS A 148 8.84 27.26 22.04
N GLU A 149 9.87 26.48 22.34
CA GLU A 149 10.72 26.80 23.48
C GLU A 149 11.18 28.25 23.29
N PRO A 150 11.00 29.13 24.28
CA PRO A 150 11.50 30.49 24.19
C PRO A 150 13.03 30.41 24.24
N GLY A 151 13.68 30.36 23.07
CA GLY A 151 15.15 30.37 22.97
C GLY A 151 15.80 29.70 21.75
N SER A 152 15.06 29.07 20.83
CA SER A 152 15.63 28.48 19.59
C SER A 152 15.46 29.37 18.36
#